data_AF-A0A143BHG4-F1
#
_entry.id   AF-A0A143BHG4-F1
#
_cell.length_a   1.000
_cell.length_b   1.000
_cell.length_c   1.000
_cell.angle_alpha   90.00
_cell.angle_beta   90.00
_cell.angle_gamma   90.00
#
_symmetry.space_group_name_H-M   'P 1'
#
loop_
_entity.id
_entity.type
_entity.pdbx_description
1 polymer ?
#
loop_
_entity_poly.entity_id
_entity_poly.type
_entity_poly.pdbx_seq_one_letter_code
_entity_poly.pdbx_strand_id
1 'polypeptide(L)'
;MWRACHLEDRINKSGMMIKVLDTLRVTHVDLPGTRYKIGKTAKLVAYFFPDSLAGARATASLDKLRLTPPRDSIGQWPTAPFEAIRSANMIAVLFEVTAAQAERVRLALTAGAPQKFSAPAQTPQMLPPATAR
;
A
#
# COMPACT_ATOMS: atom_id res chain seq x y z
N MET A 1 4.68 1.55 -11.67
CA MET A 1 5.10 0.53 -10.67
C MET A 1 5.40 1.19 -9.34
N TRP A 2 5.35 0.42 -8.26
CA TRP A 2 5.67 0.87 -6.91
C TRP A 2 7.19 1.03 -6.73
N ARG A 3 7.54 2.05 -5.95
CA ARG A 3 8.86 2.36 -5.42
C ARG A 3 8.66 2.95 -4.01
N ALA A 4 9.71 2.98 -3.19
CA ALA A 4 9.64 3.55 -1.84
C ALA A 4 9.00 4.95 -1.81
N CYS A 5 9.50 5.88 -2.65
CA CYS A 5 8.97 7.24 -2.74
C CYS A 5 7.48 7.30 -3.13
N HIS A 6 7.00 6.40 -4.01
CA HIS A 6 5.59 6.34 -4.38
C HIS A 6 4.72 5.84 -3.23
N LEU A 7 5.18 4.85 -2.48
CA LEU A 7 4.50 4.36 -1.29
C LEU A 7 4.40 5.46 -0.23
N GLU A 8 5.50 6.17 0.02
CA GLU A 8 5.53 7.27 0.99
C GLU A 8 4.56 8.40 0.61
N ASP A 9 4.63 8.87 -0.64
CA ASP A 9 3.73 9.90 -1.16
C ASP A 9 2.25 9.48 -1.09
N ARG A 10 1.95 8.23 -1.43
CA ARG A 10 0.59 7.67 -1.41
C ARG A 10 0.00 7.65 0.01
N ILE A 11 0.78 7.17 0.98
CA ILE A 11 0.36 7.11 2.38
C ILE A 11 0.18 8.53 2.94
N ASN A 12 1.11 9.45 2.66
CA ASN A 12 0.98 10.86 3.06
C ASN A 12 -0.28 11.52 2.46
N LYS A 13 -0.55 11.33 1.17
CA LYS A 13 -1.76 11.85 0.49
C LYS A 13 -3.07 11.28 1.03
N SER A 14 -3.03 10.09 1.64
CA SER A 14 -4.18 9.51 2.33
C SER A 14 -4.40 10.06 3.75
N GLY A 15 -3.62 11.08 4.16
CA GLY A 15 -3.72 11.72 5.47
C GLY A 15 -3.03 10.93 6.60
N MET A 16 -2.15 9.98 6.25
CA MET A 16 -1.39 9.20 7.21
C MET A 16 0.09 9.55 7.11
N MET A 17 0.71 9.89 8.25
CA MET A 17 2.14 10.16 8.29
C MET A 17 2.93 8.86 8.17
N ILE A 18 3.93 8.83 7.29
CA ILE A 18 4.84 7.69 7.12
C ILE A 18 6.29 8.11 7.32
N LYS A 19 7.07 7.25 7.98
CA LYS A 19 8.51 7.46 8.21
C LYS A 19 9.28 6.17 7.95
N VAL A 20 10.33 6.24 7.15
CA VAL A 20 11.31 5.14 6.99
C VAL A 20 12.06 4.92 8.30
N LEU A 21 12.23 3.66 8.67
CA LEU A 21 13.00 3.24 9.85
C LEU A 21 14.34 2.66 9.44
N ASP A 22 14.32 1.48 8.84
CA ASP A 22 15.50 0.70 8.44
C ASP A 22 15.12 -0.34 7.37
N THR A 23 16.01 -1.30 7.10
CA THR A 23 15.74 -2.46 6.25
C THR A 23 15.67 -3.73 7.08
N LEU A 24 14.75 -4.63 6.73
CA LEU A 24 14.60 -5.95 7.32
C LEU A 24 14.86 -7.03 6.28
N ARG A 25 15.63 -8.06 6.66
CA ARG A 25 15.75 -9.30 5.91
C ARG A 25 15.13 -10.43 6.71
N VAL A 26 14.33 -11.24 6.03
CA VAL A 26 13.77 -12.48 6.54
C VAL A 26 14.17 -13.61 5.60
N THR A 27 14.34 -14.82 6.10
CA THR A 27 14.87 -15.97 5.32
C THR A 27 13.93 -16.47 4.23
N HIS A 28 12.65 -16.15 4.30
CA HIS A 28 11.62 -16.64 3.38
C HIS A 28 11.25 -15.62 2.30
N VAL A 29 11.89 -14.45 2.27
CA VAL A 29 11.76 -13.46 1.18
C VAL A 29 13.15 -13.00 0.78
N ASP A 30 13.56 -13.31 -0.46
CA ASP A 30 14.94 -13.09 -0.92
C ASP A 30 15.33 -11.60 -1.03
N LEU A 31 14.35 -10.70 -1.06
CA LEU A 31 14.59 -9.26 -1.13
C LEU A 31 14.59 -8.63 0.26
N PRO A 32 15.46 -7.64 0.53
CA PRO A 32 15.34 -6.83 1.73
C PRO A 32 14.05 -5.99 1.68
N GLY A 33 13.28 -6.05 2.76
CA GLY A 33 12.11 -5.22 2.96
C GLY A 33 12.49 -3.87 3.57
N THR A 34 11.82 -2.80 3.16
CA THR A 34 11.97 -1.49 3.82
C THR A 34 10.95 -1.38 4.94
N ARG A 35 11.40 -1.04 6.15
CA ARG A 35 10.55 -0.83 7.32
C ARG A 35 10.11 0.62 7.43
N TYR A 36 8.83 0.80 7.70
CA TYR A 36 8.19 2.09 7.92
C TYR A 36 7.40 2.08 9.21
N LYS A 37 7.28 3.26 9.80
CA LYS A 37 6.28 3.59 10.81
C LYS A 37 5.15 4.38 10.14
N ILE A 38 3.90 4.02 10.42
CA ILE A 38 2.71 4.71 9.93
C ILE A 38 1.92 5.24 11.13
N GLY A 39 1.78 6.56 11.22
CA GLY A 39 1.16 7.22 12.36
C GLY A 39 1.91 6.93 13.66
N LYS A 40 1.17 6.65 14.74
CA LYS A 40 1.75 6.50 16.09
C LYS A 40 2.31 5.09 16.37
N THR A 41 1.61 4.04 15.94
CA THR A 41 1.90 2.66 16.35
C THR A 41 2.15 1.69 15.20
N ALA A 42 1.42 1.84 14.09
CA ALA A 42 1.49 0.87 13.00
C ALA A 42 2.88 0.81 12.36
N LYS A 43 3.31 -0.40 12.02
CA LYS A 43 4.55 -0.65 11.28
C LYS A 43 4.23 -1.35 9.97
N LEU A 44 5.02 -1.08 8.95
CA LEU A 44 4.89 -1.69 7.63
C LEU A 44 6.27 -2.17 7.17
N VAL A 45 6.34 -3.37 6.59
CA VAL A 45 7.51 -3.82 5.83
C VAL A 45 7.09 -3.93 4.37
N ALA A 46 7.70 -3.16 3.46
CA ALA A 46 7.39 -3.22 2.04
C ALA A 46 8.53 -3.84 1.23
N TYR A 47 8.19 -4.80 0.37
CA TYR A 47 9.06 -5.42 -0.61
C TYR A 47 8.67 -4.93 -2.01
N PHE A 48 9.64 -4.45 -2.77
CA PHE A 48 9.46 -3.98 -4.14
C PHE A 48 10.16 -4.92 -5.10
N PHE A 49 9.38 -5.69 -5.84
CA PHE A 49 9.86 -6.65 -6.82
C PHE A 49 10.08 -5.96 -8.18
N PRO A 50 10.92 -6.54 -9.05
CA PRO A 50 11.08 -6.05 -10.43
C PRO A 50 9.75 -5.99 -11.19
N ASP A 51 8.88 -6.98 -10.97
CA ASP A 51 7.54 -7.06 -11.54
C ASP A 51 6.60 -7.87 -10.62
N SER A 52 5.31 -7.94 -11.01
CA SER A 52 4.29 -8.67 -10.23
C SER A 52 4.47 -10.20 -10.26
N LEU A 53 5.06 -10.75 -11.31
CA LEU A 53 5.26 -12.19 -11.46
C LEU A 53 6.41 -12.67 -10.57
N ALA A 54 7.49 -11.88 -10.46
CA ALA A 54 8.58 -12.11 -9.52
C ALA A 54 8.07 -12.14 -8.07
N GLY A 55 7.22 -11.16 -7.69
CA GLY A 55 6.58 -11.14 -6.37
C GLY A 55 5.66 -12.34 -6.12
N ALA A 56 4.87 -12.73 -7.12
CA ALA A 56 4.01 -13.92 -7.03
C ALA A 56 4.81 -15.21 -6.83
N ARG A 57 5.89 -15.41 -7.61
CA ARG A 57 6.78 -16.57 -7.49
C ARG A 57 7.49 -16.62 -6.13
N ALA A 58 8.05 -15.50 -5.69
CA ALA A 58 8.80 -15.40 -4.44
C ALA A 58 7.94 -15.70 -3.20
N THR A 59 6.61 -15.58 -3.31
CA THR A 59 5.69 -15.71 -2.17
C THR A 59 4.65 -16.82 -2.35
N ALA A 60 4.80 -17.64 -3.39
CA ALA A 60 3.82 -18.67 -3.76
C ALA A 60 3.64 -19.76 -2.69
N SER A 61 4.72 -20.10 -1.98
CA SER A 61 4.74 -21.12 -0.92
C SER A 61 4.40 -20.59 0.48
N LEU A 62 4.20 -19.28 0.61
CA LEU A 62 3.99 -18.62 1.90
C LEU A 62 2.50 -18.45 2.20
N ASP A 63 2.19 -18.33 3.48
CA ASP A 63 0.87 -17.93 3.95
C ASP A 63 0.50 -16.56 3.34
N LYS A 64 -0.69 -16.50 2.75
CA LYS A 64 -1.12 -15.31 2.01
C LYS A 64 -1.39 -14.12 2.92
N LEU A 65 -1.75 -14.34 4.19
CA LEU A 65 -2.08 -13.28 5.14
C LEU A 65 -0.86 -12.78 5.90
N ARG A 66 0.09 -13.67 6.19
CA ARG A 66 1.20 -13.38 7.11
C ARG A 66 2.56 -13.36 6.44
N LEU A 67 2.62 -13.82 5.19
CA LEU A 67 3.87 -13.97 4.45
C LEU A 67 4.89 -14.82 5.22
N THR A 68 4.42 -15.85 5.93
CA THR A 68 5.22 -16.78 6.72
C THR A 68 5.22 -18.17 6.08
N PRO A 69 6.19 -19.06 6.41
CA PRO A 69 6.11 -20.46 6.01
C PRO A 69 4.81 -21.14 6.50
N PRO A 70 4.34 -22.19 5.81
CA PRO A 70 3.16 -22.93 6.24
C PRO A 70 3.29 -23.43 7.68
N ARG A 71 2.20 -23.31 8.46
CA ARG A 71 2.12 -23.68 9.89
C ARG A 71 2.98 -22.81 10.84
N ASP A 72 3.57 -21.73 10.34
CA ASP A 72 4.24 -20.72 11.16
C ASP A 72 3.40 -19.43 11.19
N SER A 73 3.04 -18.98 12.39
CA SER A 73 2.18 -17.80 12.58
C SER A 73 2.94 -16.48 12.73
N ILE A 74 4.25 -16.54 13.02
CA ILE A 74 5.08 -15.35 13.28
C ILE A 74 6.35 -15.37 12.43
N GLY A 75 6.93 -16.54 12.13
CA GLY A 75 8.17 -16.62 11.38
C GLY A 75 9.30 -15.86 12.05
N GLN A 76 10.03 -15.11 11.22
CA GLN A 76 11.11 -14.22 11.67
C GLN A 76 10.63 -12.77 11.85
N TRP A 77 9.33 -12.54 11.87
CA TRP A 77 8.81 -11.21 12.10
C TRP A 77 9.04 -10.77 13.55
N PRO A 78 9.30 -9.47 13.80
CA PRO A 78 9.46 -8.96 15.17
C PRO A 78 8.18 -9.08 16.00
N THR A 79 7.02 -9.09 15.36
CA THR A 79 5.69 -9.29 15.94
C THR A 79 4.79 -10.00 14.92
N ALA A 80 3.68 -10.58 15.38
CA ALA A 80 2.74 -11.26 14.49
C ALA A 80 2.20 -10.29 13.41
N PRO A 81 2.28 -10.66 12.11
CA PRO A 81 1.67 -9.88 11.04
C PRO A 81 0.17 -9.75 11.22
N PHE A 82 -0.35 -8.55 10.96
CA PHE A 82 -1.78 -8.30 10.86
C PHE A 82 -2.31 -8.76 9.50
N GLU A 83 -1.67 -8.32 8.41
CA GLU A 83 -2.05 -8.64 7.04
C GLU A 83 -0.89 -8.40 6.06
N ALA A 84 -0.87 -9.13 4.95
CA ALA A 84 -0.01 -8.89 3.79
C ALA A 84 -0.83 -8.35 2.60
N ILE A 85 -0.59 -7.09 2.25
CA ILE A 85 -1.24 -6.36 1.17
C ILE A 85 -0.43 -6.51 -0.12
N ARG A 86 -1.06 -6.94 -1.20
CA ARG A 86 -0.42 -7.11 -2.53
C ARG A 86 -0.94 -6.06 -3.50
N SER A 87 -0.04 -5.39 -4.21
CA SER A 87 -0.40 -4.36 -5.20
C SER A 87 0.68 -4.28 -6.28
N ALA A 88 0.34 -4.68 -7.52
CA ALA A 88 1.26 -4.75 -8.65
C ALA A 88 2.59 -5.46 -8.31
N ASN A 89 3.73 -4.76 -8.37
CA ASN A 89 5.06 -5.29 -8.06
C ASN A 89 5.45 -5.16 -6.57
N MET A 90 4.50 -4.87 -5.67
CA MET A 90 4.76 -4.65 -4.25
C MET A 90 3.97 -5.63 -3.38
N ILE A 91 4.62 -6.08 -2.31
CA ILE A 91 3.99 -6.79 -1.20
C ILE A 91 4.36 -6.08 0.09
N ALA A 92 3.36 -5.69 0.88
CA ALA A 92 3.56 -4.94 2.12
C ALA A 92 2.92 -5.68 3.30
N VAL A 93 3.68 -5.92 4.36
CA VAL A 93 3.24 -6.62 5.56
C VAL A 93 3.02 -5.60 6.66
N LEU A 94 1.83 -5.61 7.27
CA LEU A 94 1.38 -4.63 8.24
C LEU A 94 1.37 -5.23 9.66
N PHE A 95 1.74 -4.42 10.65
CA PHE A 95 1.91 -4.84 12.04
C PHE A 95 1.35 -3.77 12.99
N GLU A 96 0.98 -4.18 14.21
CA GLU A 96 0.65 -3.30 15.34
C GLU A 96 -0.35 -2.19 14.98
N VAL A 97 -1.39 -2.59 14.25
CA VAL A 97 -2.38 -1.71 13.64
C VAL A 97 -3.78 -2.06 14.13
N THR A 98 -4.68 -1.08 14.13
CA THR A 98 -6.11 -1.32 14.36
C THR A 98 -6.81 -1.65 13.05
N ALA A 99 -7.95 -2.35 13.10
CA ALA A 99 -8.71 -2.70 11.89
C ALA A 99 -9.05 -1.47 11.01
N ALA A 100 -9.44 -0.35 11.64
CA ALA A 100 -9.75 0.89 10.93
C ALA A 100 -8.53 1.52 10.24
N GLN A 101 -7.36 1.50 10.90
CA GLN A 101 -6.13 2.00 10.30
C GLN A 101 -5.62 1.06 9.21
N ALA A 102 -5.76 -0.26 9.39
CA ALA A 102 -5.41 -1.26 8.39
C ALA A 102 -6.20 -1.07 7.11
N GLU A 103 -7.51 -0.84 7.22
CA GLU A 103 -8.37 -0.59 6.06
C GLU A 103 -7.95 0.68 5.31
N ARG A 104 -7.60 1.76 6.02
CA ARG A 104 -7.09 2.99 5.37
C ARG A 104 -5.78 2.74 4.62
N VAL A 105 -4.85 1.99 5.22
CA VAL A 105 -3.59 1.61 4.55
C VAL A 105 -3.86 0.75 3.33
N ARG A 106 -4.74 -0.26 3.46
CA ARG A 106 -5.15 -1.12 2.35
C ARG A 106 -5.72 -0.29 1.20
N LEU A 107 -6.70 0.57 1.47
CA LEU A 107 -7.28 1.47 0.47
C LEU A 107 -6.24 2.39 -0.18
N ALA A 108 -5.31 2.95 0.59
CA ALA A 108 -4.26 3.80 0.04
C ALA A 108 -3.36 3.03 -0.95
N LEU A 109 -2.99 1.80 -0.62
CA LEU A 109 -2.07 0.97 -1.39
C LEU A 109 -2.74 0.18 -2.54
N THR A 110 -4.05 -0.03 -2.49
CA THR A 110 -4.79 -0.79 -3.53
C THR A 110 -5.69 0.07 -4.39
N ALA A 111 -6.00 1.31 -4.00
CA ALA A 111 -6.65 2.24 -4.90
C ALA A 111 -5.81 2.36 -6.18
N GLY A 112 -6.45 2.27 -7.35
CA GLY A 112 -5.79 2.37 -8.65
C GLY A 112 -5.01 3.68 -8.84
N ALA A 113 -4.49 3.96 -10.03
CA ALA A 113 -3.84 5.26 -10.28
C ALA A 113 -4.76 6.42 -9.79
N PRO A 114 -4.21 7.47 -9.13
CA PRO A 114 -5.02 8.57 -8.66
C PRO A 114 -5.90 9.07 -9.82
N GLN A 115 -7.21 9.07 -9.62
CA GLN A 115 -8.12 9.65 -10.59
C GLN A 115 -7.69 11.11 -10.72
N LYS A 116 -7.29 11.52 -11.92
CA LYS A 116 -7.21 12.96 -12.21
C LYS A 116 -8.58 13.51 -11.84
N PHE A 117 -8.62 14.47 -10.93
CA PHE A 117 -9.80 15.29 -10.75
C PHE A 117 -10.04 15.97 -12.09
N SER A 118 -10.82 15.35 -12.96
CA SER A 118 -11.46 16.05 -14.05
C SER A 118 -12.43 16.99 -13.36
N ALA A 119 -12.13 18.29 -13.36
CA ALA A 119 -13.12 19.28 -12.98
C ALA A 119 -14.45 18.94 -13.68
N PRO A 120 -15.61 19.05 -13.01
CA PRO A 120 -16.87 18.89 -13.72
C PRO A 120 -16.82 19.82 -14.93
N ALA A 121 -17.07 19.27 -16.12
CA ALA A 121 -17.17 20.06 -17.33
C ALA A 121 -18.18 21.17 -17.03
N GLN A 122 -17.69 22.40 -16.88
CA GLN A 122 -18.54 23.57 -16.89
C GLN A 122 -19.12 23.61 -18.30
N THR A 123 -20.28 23.00 -18.49
CA THR A 123 -21.12 23.30 -19.63
C THR A 123 -21.31 24.81 -19.59
N PRO A 124 -20.85 25.58 -20.59
CA PRO A 124 -21.23 26.98 -20.68
C PRO A 124 -22.75 26.97 -20.75
N GLN A 125 -23.43 27.41 -19.68
CA GLN A 125 -24.84 27.77 -19.81
C GLN A 125 -24.88 28.97 -20.74
N MET A 126 -25.12 28.69 -22.02
CA MET A 126 -25.45 29.70 -23.01
C MET A 126 -26.83 30.20 -22.60
N LEU A 127 -26.89 31.38 -21.97
CA LEU A 127 -28.14 32.10 -21.74
C LEU A 127 -28.89 32.20 -23.07
N PRO A 128 -30.19 31.85 -23.15
CA PRO A 128 -30.98 32.18 -24.32
C PRO A 128 -31.08 33.72 -24.44
N PRO A 129 -30.99 34.29 -25.65
CA PRO A 129 -31.20 35.71 -25.84
C PRO A 129 -32.62 36.08 -25.40
N ALA A 130 -32.72 37.18 -24.66
CA ALA A 130 -34.00 37.79 -24.33
C ALA A 130 -34.72 38.18 -25.63
N THR A 131 -35.85 37.55 -25.92
CA THR A 131 -36.74 37.97 -26.99
C THR A 131 -37.38 39.29 -26.57
N ALA A 132 -36.91 40.40 -27.14
CA ALA A 132 -37.63 41.66 -27.12
C ALA A 132 -38.71 41.63 -28.21
N ARG A 133 -39.97 41.53 -27.82
CA ARG A 133 -41.13 42.19 -28.48
C ARG A 133 -42.38 42.07 -27.63
#